data_AF-A0A952B9I0-F1
#
_entry.id   AF-A0A952B9I0-F1
#
_cell.length_a   1.000
_cell.length_b   1.000
_cell.length_c   1.000
_cell.angle_alpha   90.00
_cell.angle_beta   90.00
_cell.angle_gamma   90.00
#
_symmetry.space_group_name_H-M   'P 1'
#
loop_
_entity.id
_entity.type
_entity.pdbx_description
1 polymer ?
#
loop_
_entity_poly.entity_id
_entity_poly.type
_entity_poly.pdbx_seq_one_letter_code
_entity_poly.pdbx_strand_id
1 'polypeptide(L)' 'MTLDKARELLQVQAGFGGFYNANSAKLILSEVNRKHGQAAVDQLIRELDLEKIFRFAPGTRFERGWPRGLECGRQ' A
#
# COMPACT_ATOMS: atom_id res chain seq x y z
N MET A 1 2.03 -13.73 3.31
CA MET A 1 2.53 -12.64 4.15
C MET A 1 1.66 -12.45 5.38
N THR A 2 2.25 -12.32 6.57
CA THR A 2 1.58 -11.84 7.79
C THR A 2 1.55 -10.30 7.78
N LEU A 3 0.68 -9.68 8.58
CA LEU A 3 0.60 -8.21 8.67
C LEU A 3 1.90 -7.60 9.22
N ASP A 4 2.46 -8.22 10.24
CA ASP A 4 3.76 -7.86 10.81
C ASP A 4 4.86 -7.86 9.73
N LYS A 5 4.94 -8.94 8.93
CA LYS A 5 5.93 -9.02 7.86
C LYS A 5 5.72 -7.98 6.76
N ALA A 6 4.47 -7.68 6.42
CA ALA A 6 4.16 -6.61 5.48
C ALA A 6 4.62 -5.25 6.02
N ARG A 7 4.41 -5.00 7.31
CA ARG A 7 4.83 -3.76 7.98
C ARG A 7 6.34 -3.58 7.94
N GLU A 8 7.11 -4.62 8.24
CA GLU A 8 8.58 -4.57 8.15
C GLU A 8 9.04 -4.23 6.73
N LEU A 9 8.51 -4.94 5.74
CA LEU A 9 8.91 -4.75 4.34
C LEU A 9 8.52 -3.35 3.83
N LEU A 10 7.33 -2.86 4.18
CA LEU A 10 6.87 -1.53 3.79
C LEU A 10 7.72 -0.42 4.43
N GLN A 11 8.15 -0.57 5.68
CA GLN A 11 9.07 0.38 6.33
C GLN A 11 10.41 0.46 5.59
N VAL A 12 10.96 -0.69 5.18
CA VAL A 12 12.17 -0.71 4.34
C VAL A 12 11.92 0.06 3.04
N GLN A 13 10.82 -0.22 2.33
CA GLN A 13 10.52 0.47 1.08
C GLN A 13 10.32 1.99 1.27
N ALA A 14 9.63 2.39 2.34
CA ALA A 14 9.37 3.78 2.69
C ALA A 14 10.63 4.55 3.09
N GLY A 15 11.55 3.92 3.82
CA GLY A 15 12.78 4.55 4.31
C GLY A 15 13.81 4.91 3.22
N PHE A 16 13.75 4.27 2.05
CA PHE A 16 14.68 4.54 0.95
C PHE A 16 14.14 5.52 -0.12
N GLY A 17 12.90 6.03 0.03
CA GLY A 17 12.42 7.25 -0.65
C GLY A 17 12.63 7.38 -2.17
N GLY A 18 12.42 6.31 -2.96
CA GLY A 18 12.61 6.33 -4.42
C GLY A 18 11.49 5.63 -5.22
N PHE A 19 11.40 5.94 -6.53
CA PHE A 19 10.35 5.42 -7.43
C PHE A 19 10.28 3.89 -7.52
N TYR A 20 11.41 3.20 -7.38
CA TYR A 20 11.47 1.73 -7.42
C TYR A 20 10.78 1.08 -6.20
N ASN A 21 10.75 1.77 -5.06
CA ASN A 21 10.16 1.24 -3.83
C ASN A 21 8.63 1.29 -3.84
N ALA A 22 8.04 2.18 -4.65
CA ALA A 22 6.60 2.27 -4.81
C ALA A 22 6.02 1.02 -5.49
N ASN A 23 6.71 0.47 -6.49
CA ASN A 23 6.24 -0.76 -7.18
C ASN A 23 6.35 -1.99 -6.27
N SER A 24 7.43 -2.11 -5.51
CA SER A 24 7.57 -3.15 -4.47
C SER A 24 6.48 -3.02 -3.40
N ALA A 25 6.20 -1.80 -2.93
CA ALA A 25 5.13 -1.54 -1.96
C ALA A 25 3.74 -1.93 -2.50
N LYS A 26 3.44 -1.67 -3.78
CA LYS A 26 2.18 -2.12 -4.42
C LYS A 26 2.03 -3.64 -4.41
N LEU A 27 3.09 -4.38 -4.67
CA LEU A 27 3.07 -5.86 -4.66
C LEU A 27 2.81 -6.39 -3.25
N ILE A 28 3.46 -5.78 -2.24
CA ILE A 28 3.24 -6.09 -0.82
C ILE A 28 1.78 -5.83 -0.42
N LEU A 29 1.24 -4.65 -0.76
CA LEU A 29 -0.15 -4.30 -0.46
C LEU A 29 -1.15 -5.19 -1.22
N SER A 30 -0.82 -5.64 -2.44
CA SER A 30 -1.66 -6.59 -3.20
C SER A 30 -1.76 -7.94 -2.49
N GLU A 31 -0.64 -8.44 -1.95
CA GLU A 31 -0.63 -9.67 -1.16
C GLU A 31 -1.39 -9.53 0.16
N VAL A 32 -1.25 -8.39 0.85
CA VAL A 32 -2.01 -8.10 2.07
C VAL A 32 -3.50 -8.07 1.76
N ASN A 33 -3.92 -7.36 0.71
CA ASN A 33 -5.32 -7.30 0.29
C ASN A 33 -5.89 -8.71 0.04
N ARG A 34 -5.14 -9.58 -0.65
CA ARG A 34 -5.57 -10.95 -0.97
C ARG A 34 -5.74 -11.83 0.28
N LYS A 35 -4.91 -11.65 1.32
CA LYS A 35 -4.90 -12.52 2.50
C LYS A 35 -5.71 -11.99 3.68
N HIS A 36 -5.70 -10.68 3.89
CA HIS A 36 -6.25 -10.01 5.08
C HIS A 36 -7.35 -8.99 4.73
N GLY A 37 -7.57 -8.73 3.44
CA GLY A 37 -8.61 -7.82 2.96
C GLY A 37 -8.20 -6.34 2.95
N GLN A 38 -9.12 -5.50 2.45
CA GLN A 38 -8.89 -4.06 2.25
C GLN A 38 -8.67 -3.32 3.58
N ALA A 39 -9.36 -3.71 4.66
CA ALA A 39 -9.21 -3.05 5.95
C ALA A 39 -7.75 -3.09 6.47
N ALA A 40 -7.05 -4.20 6.24
CA ALA A 40 -5.64 -4.35 6.60
C ALA A 40 -4.72 -3.48 5.73
N VAL A 41 -5.04 -3.32 4.45
CA VAL A 41 -4.32 -2.41 3.54
C VAL A 41 -4.46 -0.98 4.03
N ASP A 42 -5.69 -0.55 4.33
CA ASP A 42 -5.98 0.81 4.78
C ASP A 42 -5.32 1.12 6.12
N GLN A 43 -5.26 0.14 7.03
CA GLN A 43 -4.52 0.23 8.27
C GLN A 43 -3.03 0.48 8.02
N LEU A 44 -2.38 -0.32 7.16
CA LEU A 44 -0.95 -0.17 6.86
C LEU A 44 -0.64 1.17 6.15
N ILE A 45 -1.53 1.64 5.28
CA ILE A 45 -1.39 2.94 4.62
C ILE A 45 -1.34 4.07 5.65
N ARG A 46 -2.26 4.05 6.63
CA ARG A 46 -2.34 5.07 7.68
C ARG A 46 -1.17 4.99 8.66
N GLU A 47 -0.83 3.77 9.10
CA GLU A 47 0.21 3.55 10.11
C GLU A 47 1.63 3.90 9.62
N LEU A 48 1.88 3.75 8.31
CA LEU A 48 3.19 4.00 7.70
C LEU A 48 3.21 5.27 6.83
N ASP A 49 2.15 6.07 6.89
CA ASP A 49 1.99 7.33 6.15
C ASP A 49 2.23 7.17 4.63
N LEU A 50 1.87 6.01 4.07
CA LEU A 50 2.15 5.65 2.67
C LEU A 50 1.43 6.56 1.67
N GLU A 51 0.38 7.25 2.12
CA GLU A 51 -0.29 8.29 1.35
C GLU A 51 0.67 9.46 1.06
N LYS A 52 1.44 9.93 2.04
CA LYS A 52 2.37 11.05 1.80
C LYS A 52 3.60 10.62 1.01
N ILE A 53 4.09 9.41 1.28
CA ILE A 53 5.33 8.89 0.68
C ILE A 53 5.10 8.45 -0.77
N PHE A 54 4.03 7.69 -1.02
CA PHE A 54 3.78 7.03 -2.30
C PHE A 54 2.45 7.42 -2.96
N ARG A 55 1.63 8.28 -2.35
CA ARG A 55 0.28 8.66 -2.81
C ARG A 55 -0.68 7.47 -2.90
N PHE A 56 -0.53 6.53 -1.97
CA PHE A 56 -1.49 5.44 -1.78
C PHE A 56 -2.60 5.91 -0.84
N ALA A 57 -3.76 6.27 -1.36
CA ALA A 57 -4.89 6.65 -0.54
C ALA A 57 -5.54 5.41 0.11
N PRO A 58 -6.04 5.48 1.36
CA PRO A 58 -6.92 4.46 1.91
C PRO A 58 -8.12 4.22 0.98
N GLY A 59 -8.54 2.96 0.82
CA GLY A 59 -9.52 2.54 -0.17
C GLY A 59 -8.93 2.26 -1.56
N THR A 60 -7.64 2.54 -1.78
CA THR A 60 -6.96 2.10 -3.01
C THR A 60 -6.90 0.59 -3.06
N ARG A 61 -7.43 0.01 -4.14
CA ARG A 61 -7.41 -1.43 -4.37
C ARG A 61 -6.15 -1.80 -5.14
N PHE A 62 -5.30 -2.62 -4.54
CA PHE A 62 -4.12 -3.17 -5.19
C PHE A 62 -4.46 -4.56 -5.70
N GLU A 63 -5.04 -4.64 -6.89
CA GLU A 63 -5.38 -5.90 -7.56
C GLU A 63 -4.49 -6.09 -8.79
N ARG A 64 -3.87 -7.27 -8.91
CA ARG A 64 -2.98 -7.64 -10.03
C ARG A 64 -1.83 -6.63 -10.30
N GLY A 65 -1.30 -5.99 -9.27
CA GLY A 65 -0.13 -5.09 -9.40
C GLY A 65 -0.45 -3.69 -9.92
N TRP A 66 -1.73 -3.32 -10.06
CA TRP A 66 -2.14 -1.97 -10.44
C TRP A 66 -3.11 -1.36 -9.41
N PRO A 67 -2.89 -0.11 -8.94
CA PRO A 67 -3.85 0.56 -8.09
C PRO A 67 -5.12 0.91 -8.90
N ARG A 68 -6.24 0.30 -8.56
CA ARG A 68 -7.58 0.70 -9.00
C ARG A 68 -8.22 1.46 -7.84
N GLY A 69 -8.47 2.76 -8.02
CA GLY A 69 -8.94 3.61 -6.92
C GLY A 69 -8.83 5.12 -7.14
N LEU A 70 -8.20 5.60 -8.22
CA LEU A 70 -8.18 7.03 -8.60
C LEU A 70 -9.48 7.48 -9.32
N GLU A 71 -10.60 6.82 -9.04
CA GLU A 71 -11.91 7.16 -9.58
C GLU A 71 -12.95 7.31 -8.47
N CYS A 72 -12.74 8.23 -7.54
CA CYS A 72 -13.86 8.99 -6.95
C CYS A 72 -13.36 10.25 -6.23
N GLY A 73 -13.81 11.42 -6.69
CA GLY A 73 -13.73 12.66 -5.90
C GLY A 73 -12.99 13.83 -6.55
N ARG A 74 -13.40 14.25 -7.75
CA ARG A 74 -13.36 15.67 -8.11
C ARG A 74 -14.41 16.37 -7.24
N GLN A 75 -13.99 17.26 -6.37
CA GLN A 75 -14.71 18.46 -5.93
C GLN A 75 -13.67 19.43 -5.34
#